data_AF-A0A0U3IE64-F1
#
_entry.id   AF-A0A0U3IE64-F1
#
_cell.length_a   1.000
_cell.length_b   1.000
_cell.length_c   1.000
_cell.angle_alpha   90.00
_cell.angle_beta   90.00
_cell.angle_gamma   90.00
#
_symmetry.space_group_name_H-M   'P 1'
#
loop_
_entity.id
_entity.type
_entity.pdbx_description
1 polymer ?
#
loop_
_entity_poly.entity_id
_entity_poly.type
_entity_poly.pdbx_seq_one_letter_code
_entity_poly.pdbx_strand_id
1 'polypeptide(L)'
;MEELLLEGRHFTVRVFTNRPVDYAFPFFGIILVDGELIAGTCMIEGERKTLSPIDLDPYVTFQDLLDCCEFFLFDTEEQGGYRVGDIRRHAKKHGFPVGEKTRLFWSSLGVYMGDYTFELANNTVNLHYYNNYLKLSNGCPEFEGRYKGTILIPLKEFVEDALKLSYEYLTKHGPILDELFIKEGLRPTSEELYDALWKRHKTVKKLYEEIFSGGSKSSG
;
A
#
# COMPACT_ATOMS: atom_id res chain seq x y z
N MET A 1 -10.86 20.47 1.21
CA MET A 1 -9.61 19.84 0.74
C MET A 1 -10.02 18.98 -0.44
N GLU A 2 -9.42 19.19 -1.61
CA GLU A 2 -9.70 18.32 -2.76
C GLU A 2 -8.98 16.98 -2.52
N GLU A 3 -9.65 15.90 -2.89
CA GLU A 3 -9.27 14.53 -2.54
C GLU A 3 -9.43 13.65 -3.77
N LEU A 4 -8.37 12.91 -4.10
CA LEU A 4 -8.41 11.80 -5.04
C LEU A 4 -8.65 10.51 -4.26
N LEU A 5 -9.72 9.81 -4.63
CA LEU A 5 -10.13 8.56 -4.00
C LEU A 5 -9.84 7.41 -4.96
N LEU A 6 -9.01 6.45 -4.53
CA LEU A 6 -8.77 5.19 -5.21
C LEU A 6 -9.30 4.04 -4.35
N GLU A 7 -10.25 3.27 -4.88
CA GLU A 7 -10.96 2.23 -4.13
C GLU A 7 -10.85 0.86 -4.80
N GLY A 8 -10.24 -0.09 -4.10
CA GLY A 8 -10.31 -1.52 -4.34
C GLY A 8 -11.48 -2.16 -3.59
N ARG A 9 -11.48 -3.48 -3.49
CA ARG A 9 -12.38 -4.24 -2.63
C ARG A 9 -11.98 -4.09 -1.16
N HIS A 10 -10.68 -4.20 -0.88
CA HIS A 10 -10.10 -4.14 0.46
C HIS A 10 -9.41 -2.80 0.70
N PHE A 11 -8.63 -2.32 -0.26
CA PHE A 11 -7.82 -1.11 -0.11
C PHE A 11 -8.60 0.16 -0.49
N THR A 12 -8.53 1.19 0.35
CA THR A 12 -8.93 2.55 0.02
C THR A 12 -7.73 3.47 0.25
N VAL A 13 -7.30 4.15 -0.81
CA VAL A 13 -6.23 5.15 -0.76
C VAL A 13 -6.82 6.52 -1.05
N ARG A 14 -6.73 7.42 -0.07
CA ARG A 14 -7.19 8.81 -0.16
C ARG A 14 -5.96 9.68 -0.28
N VAL A 15 -5.85 10.44 -1.36
CA VAL A 15 -4.73 11.37 -1.60
C VAL A 15 -5.27 12.78 -1.59
N PHE A 16 -4.78 13.60 -0.69
CA PHE A 16 -5.18 14.99 -0.56
C PHE A 16 -4.25 15.87 -1.37
N THR A 17 -4.84 16.66 -2.27
CA THR A 17 -4.13 17.43 -3.29
C THR A 17 -3.76 18.84 -2.82
N ASN A 18 -3.86 19.12 -1.52
CA ASN A 18 -3.49 20.39 -0.94
C ASN A 18 -1.97 20.55 -0.90
N ARG A 19 -1.40 21.15 -1.96
CA ARG A 19 0.01 21.55 -2.16
C ARG A 19 1.06 20.49 -1.77
N PRO A 20 1.95 20.09 -2.68
CA PRO A 20 3.00 19.13 -2.34
C PRO A 20 3.85 19.58 -1.16
N VAL A 21 4.14 18.66 -0.24
CA VAL A 21 4.67 18.98 1.11
C VAL A 21 6.18 18.77 1.19
N ASP A 22 6.65 17.59 0.75
CA ASP A 22 8.04 17.16 0.77
C ASP A 22 8.37 16.38 -0.52
N TYR A 23 9.61 16.42 -0.99
CA TYR A 23 10.03 15.66 -2.17
C TYR A 23 10.02 14.14 -1.93
N ALA A 24 10.20 13.68 -0.68
CA ALA A 24 10.17 12.26 -0.34
C ALA A 24 8.74 11.71 -0.14
N PHE A 25 7.82 12.55 0.33
CA PHE A 25 6.42 12.20 0.57
C PHE A 25 5.55 13.37 0.07
N PRO A 26 5.28 13.41 -1.24
CA PRO A 26 4.77 14.62 -1.88
C PRO A 26 3.34 14.96 -1.53
N PHE A 27 2.53 14.03 -1.02
CA PHE A 27 1.14 14.30 -0.71
C PHE A 27 0.80 13.91 0.71
N PHE A 28 -0.33 14.42 1.20
CA PHE A 28 -0.96 13.88 2.38
C PHE A 28 -1.92 12.76 1.95
N GLY A 29 -1.98 11.68 2.71
CA GLY A 29 -2.90 10.59 2.43
C GLY A 29 -3.36 9.81 3.64
N ILE A 30 -4.41 9.01 3.41
CA ILE A 30 -4.96 8.02 4.33
C ILE A 30 -5.05 6.71 3.56
N ILE A 31 -4.65 5.62 4.21
CA ILE A 31 -4.86 4.28 3.68
C ILE A 31 -5.73 3.50 4.67
N LEU A 32 -6.84 2.98 4.15
CA LEU A 32 -7.69 2.02 4.85
C LEU A 32 -7.60 0.66 4.17
N VAL A 33 -7.64 -0.41 4.97
CA VAL A 33 -7.78 -1.77 4.47
C VAL A 33 -8.89 -2.46 5.26
N ASP A 34 -9.96 -2.89 4.59
CA ASP A 34 -11.19 -3.40 5.23
C ASP A 34 -11.74 -2.46 6.32
N GLY A 35 -11.57 -1.15 6.12
CA GLY A 35 -11.98 -0.11 7.06
C GLY A 35 -11.00 0.16 8.22
N GLU A 36 -9.92 -0.62 8.35
CA GLU A 36 -8.86 -0.38 9.34
C GLU A 36 -7.89 0.71 8.89
N LEU A 37 -7.56 1.64 9.79
CA LEU A 37 -6.68 2.78 9.52
C LEU A 37 -5.20 2.38 9.59
N ILE A 38 -4.67 1.93 8.45
CA ILE A 38 -3.27 1.49 8.37
C ILE A 38 -2.29 2.64 8.10
N ALA A 39 -2.75 3.78 7.58
CA ALA A 39 -1.97 5.02 7.42
C ALA A 39 -2.84 6.25 7.69
N GLY A 40 -2.32 7.19 8.49
CA GLY A 40 -3.02 8.38 8.97
C GLY A 40 -3.19 8.38 10.49
N THR A 41 -3.89 9.38 11.02
CA THR A 41 -4.28 9.44 12.45
C THR A 41 -5.74 9.86 12.63
N CYS A 42 -6.20 9.93 13.87
CA CYS A 42 -7.48 10.52 14.23
C CYS A 42 -7.25 11.68 15.20
N MET A 43 -7.88 12.82 14.91
CA MET A 43 -7.82 14.03 15.73
C MET A 43 -9.21 14.43 16.20
N ILE A 44 -9.27 15.11 17.34
CA ILE A 44 -10.49 15.73 17.85
C ILE A 44 -10.34 17.24 17.70
N GLU A 45 -11.19 17.83 16.86
CA GLU A 45 -11.30 19.27 16.67
C GLU A 45 -12.65 19.75 17.21
N GLY A 46 -12.63 20.35 18.40
CA GLY A 46 -13.86 20.67 19.14
C GLY A 46 -14.61 19.40 19.52
N GLU A 47 -15.82 19.23 18.99
CA GLU A 47 -16.65 18.02 19.19
C GLU A 47 -16.55 17.01 18.03
N ARG A 48 -15.80 17.33 16.97
CA ARG A 48 -15.72 16.49 15.78
C ARG A 48 -14.47 15.64 15.80
N LYS A 49 -14.65 14.35 15.51
CA LYS A 49 -13.55 13.43 15.24
C LYS A 49 -13.29 13.39 13.74
N THR A 50 -12.06 13.60 13.35
CA THR A 50 -11.65 13.61 11.94
C THR A 50 -10.43 12.73 11.75
N LEU A 51 -10.46 11.91 10.70
CA LEU A 51 -9.23 11.27 10.24
C LEU A 51 -8.34 12.35 9.65
N SER A 52 -7.11 12.43 10.14
CA SER A 52 -6.09 13.33 9.64
C SER A 52 -5.09 12.55 8.80
N PRO A 53 -4.77 13.03 7.60
CA PRO A 53 -3.82 12.35 6.74
C PRO A 53 -2.38 12.50 7.26
N ILE A 54 -1.48 11.71 6.66
CA ILE A 54 -0.04 11.75 6.84
C ILE A 54 0.66 11.81 5.49
N ASP A 55 1.89 12.30 5.48
CA ASP A 55 2.84 12.23 4.37
C ASP A 55 2.85 10.84 3.69
N LEU A 56 2.58 10.86 2.39
CA LEU A 56 2.38 9.73 1.49
C LEU A 56 3.00 10.02 0.11
N ASP A 57 3.62 9.00 -0.48
CA ASP A 57 3.96 8.94 -1.89
C ASP A 57 3.04 7.91 -2.60
N PRO A 58 2.05 8.38 -3.38
CA PRO A 58 1.15 7.52 -4.14
C PRO A 58 1.88 6.65 -5.18
N TYR A 59 2.93 7.16 -5.82
CA TYR A 59 3.71 6.37 -6.79
C TYR A 59 4.33 5.16 -6.10
N VAL A 60 5.02 5.38 -4.98
CA VAL A 60 5.65 4.32 -4.20
C VAL A 60 4.61 3.37 -3.61
N THR A 61 3.45 3.89 -3.19
CA THR A 61 2.33 3.05 -2.71
C THR A 61 1.96 1.98 -3.74
N PHE A 62 1.69 2.38 -4.99
CA PHE A 62 1.27 1.44 -6.03
C PHE A 62 2.43 0.59 -6.57
N GLN A 63 3.66 1.12 -6.56
CA GLN A 63 4.86 0.34 -6.85
C GLN A 63 5.02 -0.81 -5.84
N ASP A 64 4.96 -0.51 -4.54
CA ASP A 64 5.16 -1.49 -3.48
C ASP A 64 4.08 -2.58 -3.48
N LEU A 65 2.82 -2.22 -3.75
CA LEU A 65 1.74 -3.20 -3.89
C LEU A 65 1.98 -4.15 -5.08
N LEU A 66 2.44 -3.62 -6.22
CA LEU A 66 2.76 -4.43 -7.40
C LEU A 66 4.01 -5.29 -7.19
N ASP A 67 5.06 -4.75 -6.58
CA ASP A 67 6.28 -5.49 -6.24
C ASP A 67 5.96 -6.66 -5.28
N CYS A 68 5.09 -6.42 -4.29
CA CYS A 68 4.61 -7.47 -3.39
C CYS A 68 3.83 -8.56 -4.14
N CYS A 69 2.99 -8.18 -5.09
CA CYS A 69 2.26 -9.14 -5.94
C CYS A 69 3.22 -9.96 -6.81
N GLU A 70 4.15 -9.32 -7.50
CA GLU A 70 5.13 -9.99 -8.35
C GLU A 70 5.96 -10.98 -7.52
N PHE A 71 6.44 -10.56 -6.34
CA PHE A 71 7.13 -11.43 -5.40
C PHE A 71 6.26 -12.66 -5.08
N PHE A 72 5.04 -12.48 -4.56
CA PHE A 72 4.20 -13.62 -4.16
C PHE A 72 3.78 -14.54 -5.30
N LEU A 73 3.64 -14.05 -6.52
CA LEU A 73 3.19 -14.85 -7.66
C LEU A 73 4.33 -15.57 -8.39
N PHE A 74 5.55 -15.03 -8.38
CA PHE A 74 6.64 -15.54 -9.22
C PHE A 74 7.87 -16.00 -8.45
N ASP A 75 8.22 -15.32 -7.37
CA ASP A 75 9.48 -15.57 -6.67
C ASP A 75 9.42 -16.83 -5.79
N THR A 76 10.58 -17.43 -5.55
CA THR A 76 10.79 -18.58 -4.65
C THR A 76 11.50 -18.21 -3.36
N GLU A 77 12.02 -16.98 -3.25
CA GLU A 77 12.64 -16.48 -2.03
C GLU A 77 11.64 -16.40 -0.86
N GLU A 78 12.15 -16.61 0.35
CA GLU A 78 11.35 -16.54 1.58
C GLU A 78 11.11 -15.09 2.04
N GLN A 79 11.97 -14.15 1.67
CA GLN A 79 11.93 -12.77 2.15
C GLN A 79 12.27 -11.80 1.01
N GLY A 80 11.37 -10.89 0.68
CA GLY A 80 11.53 -9.86 -0.35
C GLY A 80 11.17 -8.46 0.15
N GLY A 81 11.32 -7.47 -0.73
CA GLY A 81 11.05 -6.06 -0.41
C GLY A 81 12.27 -5.32 0.10
N TYR A 82 12.06 -4.22 0.82
CA TYR A 82 13.10 -3.21 1.03
C TYR A 82 13.78 -3.29 2.42
N ARG A 83 15.09 -3.02 2.44
CA ARG A 83 15.99 -2.52 3.53
C ARG A 83 15.70 -2.71 5.04
N VAL A 84 14.97 -3.71 5.51
CA VAL A 84 14.90 -4.05 6.97
C VAL A 84 15.80 -5.21 7.39
N GLY A 85 16.50 -5.83 6.43
CA GLY A 85 17.36 -6.99 6.69
C GLY A 85 16.52 -8.24 6.93
N ASP A 86 16.57 -8.77 8.15
CA ASP A 86 15.76 -9.93 8.55
C ASP A 86 14.33 -9.47 8.88
N ILE A 87 13.45 -9.56 7.88
CA ILE A 87 12.03 -9.16 7.95
C ILE A 87 11.31 -9.96 9.03
N ARG A 88 11.59 -11.26 9.12
CA ARG A 88 10.92 -12.12 10.10
C ARG A 88 11.26 -11.68 11.53
N ARG A 89 12.54 -11.45 11.81
CA ARG A 89 12.98 -10.90 13.10
C ARG A 89 12.41 -9.51 13.35
N HIS A 90 12.32 -8.67 12.32
CA HIS A 90 11.71 -7.34 12.40
C HIS A 90 10.23 -7.41 12.77
N ALA A 91 9.43 -8.19 12.05
CA ALA A 91 8.01 -8.40 12.33
C ALA A 91 7.78 -8.96 13.75
N LYS A 92 8.60 -9.93 14.19
CA LYS A 92 8.57 -10.46 15.56
C LYS A 92 8.88 -9.40 16.62
N LYS A 93 9.77 -8.42 16.37
CA LYS A 93 10.01 -7.30 17.28
C LYS A 93 8.79 -6.40 17.47
N HIS A 94 7.95 -6.27 16.44
CA HIS A 94 6.66 -5.57 16.54
C HIS A 94 5.55 -6.43 17.20
N GLY A 95 5.83 -7.71 17.44
CA GLY A 95 4.93 -8.68 18.05
C GLY A 95 4.00 -9.36 17.05
N PHE A 96 4.32 -9.35 15.75
CA PHE A 96 3.51 -10.01 14.73
C PHE A 96 3.78 -11.53 14.69
N PRO A 97 2.74 -12.36 14.57
CA PRO A 97 2.85 -13.81 14.62
C PRO A 97 3.20 -14.42 13.25
N VAL A 98 4.30 -13.97 12.64
CA VAL A 98 4.77 -14.51 11.35
C VAL A 98 5.30 -15.93 11.52
N GLY A 99 4.92 -16.83 10.60
CA GLY A 99 5.38 -18.22 10.56
C GLY A 99 6.89 -18.33 10.31
N GLU A 100 7.50 -19.50 10.57
CA GLU A 100 8.96 -19.65 10.40
C GLU A 100 9.41 -19.79 8.94
N LYS A 101 8.51 -20.26 8.07
CA LYS A 101 8.80 -20.59 6.65
C LYS A 101 7.84 -19.92 5.67
N THR A 102 7.03 -18.98 6.14
CA THR A 102 6.12 -18.22 5.29
C THR A 102 6.89 -17.18 4.50
N ARG A 103 6.41 -16.87 3.30
CA ARG A 103 7.05 -15.85 2.45
C ARG A 103 6.66 -14.47 2.96
N LEU A 104 7.66 -13.62 3.19
CA LEU A 104 7.46 -12.27 3.71
C LEU A 104 7.89 -11.23 2.67
N PHE A 105 7.14 -10.15 2.59
CA PHE A 105 7.51 -8.97 1.84
C PHE A 105 7.38 -7.75 2.75
N TRP A 106 8.45 -6.96 2.87
CA TRP A 106 8.41 -5.72 3.66
C TRP A 106 8.33 -4.49 2.77
N SER A 107 7.52 -3.53 3.18
CA SER A 107 7.37 -2.25 2.48
C SER A 107 7.00 -1.12 3.46
N SER A 108 7.34 0.11 3.06
CA SER A 108 6.86 1.33 3.72
C SER A 108 5.53 1.84 3.14
N LEU A 109 5.08 1.27 2.03
CA LEU A 109 3.97 1.72 1.18
C LEU A 109 4.08 3.20 0.77
N GLY A 110 5.28 3.77 0.78
CA GLY A 110 5.46 5.21 0.60
C GLY A 110 4.79 6.05 1.71
N VAL A 111 4.58 5.49 2.90
CA VAL A 111 3.95 6.17 4.04
C VAL A 111 5.02 6.61 5.03
N TYR A 112 5.01 7.89 5.42
CA TYR A 112 5.88 8.36 6.48
C TYR A 112 5.56 7.64 7.80
N MET A 113 6.59 7.06 8.42
CA MET A 113 6.47 6.26 9.64
C MET A 113 5.51 5.05 9.54
N GLY A 114 5.24 4.59 8.32
CA GLY A 114 4.56 3.32 8.06
C GLY A 114 5.53 2.15 8.03
N ASP A 115 5.09 1.01 8.54
CA ASP A 115 5.85 -0.24 8.54
C ASP A 115 4.89 -1.41 8.29
N TYR A 116 5.05 -2.05 7.12
CA TYR A 116 4.12 -3.06 6.63
C TYR A 116 4.88 -4.33 6.27
N THR A 117 4.50 -5.43 6.91
CA THR A 117 4.97 -6.77 6.54
C THR A 117 3.80 -7.55 5.97
N PHE A 118 3.91 -7.92 4.70
CA PHE A 118 3.00 -8.83 4.04
C PHE A 118 3.51 -10.25 4.21
N GLU A 119 2.70 -11.14 4.75
CA GLU A 119 3.02 -12.57 4.87
C GLU A 119 2.07 -13.37 3.99
N LEU A 120 2.61 -14.21 3.09
CA LEU A 120 1.81 -15.18 2.36
C LEU A 120 1.72 -16.50 3.13
N ALA A 121 0.52 -16.81 3.61
CA ALA A 121 0.20 -18.07 4.29
C ALA A 121 -1.10 -18.65 3.72
N ASN A 122 -1.05 -19.88 3.20
CA ASN A 122 -2.23 -20.61 2.69
C ASN A 122 -3.10 -19.79 1.70
N ASN A 123 -2.48 -19.20 0.67
CA ASN A 123 -3.15 -18.32 -0.32
C ASN A 123 -3.85 -17.10 0.29
N THR A 124 -3.48 -16.71 1.50
CA THR A 124 -3.94 -15.49 2.17
C THR A 124 -2.73 -14.60 2.44
N VAL A 125 -2.87 -13.33 2.10
CA VAL A 125 -1.91 -12.28 2.46
C VAL A 125 -2.32 -11.73 3.82
N ASN A 126 -1.50 -12.03 4.83
CA ASN A 126 -1.60 -11.42 6.14
C ASN A 126 -0.83 -10.09 6.11
N LEU A 127 -1.54 -8.97 6.03
CA LEU A 127 -0.96 -7.64 6.13
C LEU A 127 -0.79 -7.27 7.60
N HIS A 128 0.44 -7.39 8.10
CA HIS A 128 0.83 -6.87 9.40
C HIS A 128 1.21 -5.39 9.27
N TYR A 129 0.42 -4.51 9.87
CA TYR A 129 0.65 -3.07 9.80
C TYR A 129 1.08 -2.53 11.16
N TYR A 130 1.99 -1.55 11.14
CA TYR A 130 2.38 -0.75 12.29
C TYR A 130 2.35 0.74 11.88
N ASN A 131 1.23 1.39 12.16
CA ASN A 131 1.00 2.81 11.97
C ASN A 131 1.61 3.60 13.14
N ASN A 132 2.91 3.87 13.07
CA ASN A 132 3.62 4.53 14.17
C ASN A 132 3.12 5.96 14.41
N TYR A 133 2.57 6.62 13.40
CA TYR A 133 2.03 7.97 13.57
C TYR A 133 0.74 7.96 14.39
N LEU A 134 -0.19 7.04 14.13
CA LEU A 134 -1.37 6.85 14.98
C LEU A 134 -0.95 6.51 16.42
N LYS A 135 0.11 5.73 16.62
CA LYS A 135 0.62 5.46 17.98
C LYS A 135 1.02 6.73 18.74
N LEU A 136 1.66 7.68 18.06
CA LEU A 136 2.24 8.88 18.67
C LEU A 136 1.26 10.04 18.78
N SER A 137 0.31 10.12 17.85
CA SER A 137 -0.50 11.32 17.61
C SER A 137 -2.00 11.00 17.50
N ASN A 138 -2.49 10.04 18.29
CA ASN A 138 -3.92 9.70 18.34
C ASN A 138 -4.69 10.56 19.36
N GLY A 139 -5.66 11.34 18.88
CA GLY A 139 -6.61 12.06 19.72
C GLY A 139 -7.89 11.28 20.05
N CYS A 140 -8.14 10.14 19.42
CA CYS A 140 -9.42 9.44 19.43
C CYS A 140 -9.35 8.08 20.19
N PRO A 141 -10.08 7.91 21.31
CA PRO A 141 -10.02 6.69 22.14
C PRO A 141 -10.35 5.39 21.39
N GLU A 142 -11.20 5.42 20.38
CA GLU A 142 -11.58 4.24 19.58
C GLU A 142 -10.44 3.65 18.73
N PHE A 143 -9.33 4.38 18.60
CA PHE A 143 -8.11 3.93 17.93
C PHE A 143 -7.02 3.49 18.91
N GLU A 144 -7.29 3.50 20.21
CA GLU A 144 -6.34 3.01 21.22
C GLU A 144 -5.98 1.53 20.94
N GLY A 145 -4.68 1.24 20.87
CA GLY A 145 -4.18 -0.08 20.52
C GLY A 145 -4.32 -0.50 19.04
N ARG A 146 -5.06 0.25 18.21
CA ARG A 146 -5.27 -0.03 16.77
C ARG A 146 -4.20 0.56 15.86
N TYR A 147 -3.11 1.08 16.43
CA TYR A 147 -1.93 1.50 15.68
C TYR A 147 -1.14 0.32 15.09
N LYS A 148 -1.47 -0.91 15.46
CA LYS A 148 -0.91 -2.11 14.84
C LYS A 148 -1.93 -3.23 14.79
N GLY A 149 -1.83 -4.11 13.80
CA GLY A 149 -2.72 -5.26 13.65
C GLY A 149 -2.35 -6.14 12.47
N THR A 150 -3.18 -7.15 12.22
CA THR A 150 -3.08 -8.05 11.07
C THR A 150 -4.41 -8.07 10.34
N ILE A 151 -4.39 -7.85 9.03
CA ILE A 151 -5.57 -7.93 8.16
C ILE A 151 -5.35 -9.08 7.18
N LEU A 152 -6.37 -9.90 6.95
CA LEU A 152 -6.27 -11.11 6.13
C LEU A 152 -7.00 -10.90 4.81
N ILE A 153 -6.27 -10.99 3.70
CA ILE A 153 -6.80 -10.75 2.36
C ILE A 153 -6.52 -11.98 1.50
N PRO A 154 -7.51 -12.59 0.82
CA PRO A 154 -7.24 -13.65 -0.14
C PRO A 154 -6.25 -13.18 -1.20
N LEU A 155 -5.20 -13.97 -1.52
CA LEU A 155 -4.14 -13.55 -2.44
C LEU A 155 -4.68 -13.08 -3.79
N LYS A 156 -5.70 -13.78 -4.30
CA LYS A 156 -6.37 -13.40 -5.56
C LYS A 156 -6.97 -12.00 -5.48
N GLU A 157 -7.67 -11.68 -4.38
CA GLU A 157 -8.35 -10.39 -4.18
C GLU A 157 -7.34 -9.28 -3.91
N PHE A 158 -6.25 -9.58 -3.20
CA PHE A 158 -5.11 -8.66 -3.02
C PHE A 158 -4.51 -8.24 -4.37
N VAL A 159 -4.27 -9.20 -5.27
CA VAL A 159 -3.71 -8.92 -6.60
C VAL A 159 -4.70 -8.15 -7.47
N GLU A 160 -6.00 -8.48 -7.41
CA GLU A 160 -7.05 -7.74 -8.10
C GLU A 160 -7.10 -6.27 -7.67
N ASP A 161 -6.99 -6.01 -6.38
CA ASP A 161 -6.91 -4.65 -5.83
C ASP A 161 -5.66 -3.91 -6.31
N ALA A 162 -4.49 -4.52 -6.19
CA ALA A 162 -3.23 -3.91 -6.63
C ALA A 162 -3.26 -3.55 -8.12
N LEU A 163 -3.79 -4.43 -8.97
CA LEU A 163 -3.95 -4.19 -10.41
C LEU A 163 -4.95 -3.07 -10.69
N LYS A 164 -6.13 -3.10 -10.05
CA LYS A 164 -7.15 -2.05 -10.23
C LYS A 164 -6.61 -0.68 -9.84
N LEU A 165 -6.05 -0.57 -8.64
CA LEU A 165 -5.56 0.68 -8.06
C LEU A 165 -4.39 1.26 -8.86
N SER A 166 -3.41 0.43 -9.22
CA SER A 166 -2.29 0.88 -10.05
C SER A 166 -2.73 1.33 -11.44
N TYR A 167 -3.69 0.65 -12.07
CA TYR A 167 -4.25 1.08 -13.35
C TYR A 167 -4.95 2.44 -13.23
N GLU A 168 -5.79 2.63 -12.20
CA GLU A 168 -6.48 3.90 -11.96
C GLU A 168 -5.48 5.03 -11.68
N TYR A 169 -4.44 4.77 -10.90
CA TYR A 169 -3.35 5.72 -10.70
C TYR A 169 -2.68 6.10 -12.02
N LEU A 170 -2.21 5.11 -12.79
CA LEU A 170 -1.47 5.34 -14.03
C LEU A 170 -2.28 6.09 -15.10
N THR A 171 -3.61 5.92 -15.12
CA THR A 171 -4.46 6.44 -16.21
C THR A 171 -5.22 7.70 -15.85
N LYS A 172 -5.48 7.94 -14.56
CA LYS A 172 -6.36 9.02 -14.10
C LYS A 172 -5.69 9.93 -13.09
N HIS A 173 -5.15 9.39 -12.01
CA HIS A 173 -4.74 10.21 -10.86
C HIS A 173 -3.29 10.69 -10.93
N GLY A 174 -2.36 9.87 -11.39
CA GLY A 174 -0.96 10.25 -11.59
C GLY A 174 -0.79 11.53 -12.41
N PRO A 175 -1.44 11.65 -13.60
CA PRO A 175 -1.39 12.89 -14.38
C PRO A 175 -1.92 14.12 -13.63
N ILE A 176 -2.97 13.97 -12.83
CA ILE A 176 -3.52 15.07 -12.00
C ILE A 176 -2.49 15.52 -10.96
N LEU A 177 -1.82 14.57 -10.30
CA LEU A 177 -0.78 14.86 -9.32
C LEU A 177 0.43 15.54 -9.96
N ASP A 178 0.85 15.12 -11.15
CA ASP A 178 1.94 15.76 -11.90
C ASP A 178 1.61 17.19 -12.32
N GLU A 179 0.36 17.47 -12.72
CA GLU A 179 -0.09 18.84 -12.97
C GLU A 179 0.06 19.73 -11.73
N LEU A 180 -0.17 19.19 -10.52
CA LEU A 180 0.02 19.93 -9.27
C LEU A 180 1.50 20.21 -9.01
N PHE A 181 2.40 19.24 -9.24
CA PHE A 181 3.84 19.49 -9.16
C PHE A 181 4.26 20.61 -10.12
N ILE A 182 3.81 20.56 -11.38
CA ILE A 182 4.14 21.57 -12.38
C ILE A 182 3.63 22.95 -11.96
N LYS A 183 2.39 23.05 -11.47
CA LYS A 183 1.79 24.31 -10.98
C LYS A 183 2.58 24.92 -9.82
N GLU A 184 3.20 24.10 -8.99
CA GLU A 184 4.01 24.53 -7.84
C GLU A 184 5.49 24.72 -8.18
N GLY A 185 5.86 24.63 -9.46
CA GLY A 185 7.25 24.78 -9.92
C GLY A 185 8.17 23.61 -9.53
N LEU A 186 7.58 22.47 -9.20
CA LEU A 186 8.28 21.23 -8.85
C LEU A 186 8.38 20.30 -10.05
N ARG A 187 9.27 19.31 -9.95
CA ARG A 187 9.44 18.29 -10.99
C ARG A 187 8.38 17.20 -10.83
N PRO A 188 7.58 16.91 -11.86
CA PRO A 188 6.63 15.80 -11.83
C PRO A 188 7.36 14.45 -11.84
N THR A 189 6.60 13.37 -11.68
CA THR A 189 7.08 12.00 -11.86
C THR A 189 7.69 11.86 -13.25
N SER A 190 8.86 11.22 -13.36
CA SER A 190 9.51 11.06 -14.65
C SER A 190 8.79 10.02 -15.51
N GLU A 191 8.88 10.19 -16.83
CA GLU A 191 8.38 9.21 -17.81
C GLU A 191 8.97 7.81 -17.56
N GLU A 192 10.27 7.73 -17.24
CA GLU A 192 10.95 6.48 -16.87
C GLU A 192 10.30 5.77 -15.68
N LEU A 193 9.85 6.53 -14.66
CA LEU A 193 9.17 5.98 -13.49
C LEU A 193 7.77 5.47 -13.85
N TYR A 194 7.02 6.20 -14.70
CA TYR A 194 5.75 5.73 -15.22
C TYR A 194 5.89 4.46 -16.04
N ASP A 195 6.87 4.41 -16.95
CA ASP A 195 7.16 3.24 -17.76
C ASP A 195 7.52 2.03 -16.90
N ALA A 196 8.32 2.24 -15.86
CA ALA A 196 8.67 1.20 -14.91
C ALA A 196 7.46 0.68 -14.13
N LEU A 197 6.52 1.56 -13.74
CA LEU A 197 5.29 1.17 -13.05
C LEU A 197 4.30 0.47 -14.00
N TRP A 198 4.16 0.96 -15.24
CA TRP A 198 3.38 0.30 -16.30
C TRP A 198 3.89 -1.09 -16.62
N LYS A 199 5.22 -1.26 -16.69
CA LYS A 199 5.85 -2.55 -16.93
C LYS A 199 5.50 -3.54 -15.82
N ARG A 200 5.66 -3.14 -14.55
CA ARG A 200 5.28 -3.95 -13.38
C ARG A 200 3.81 -4.34 -13.40
N HIS A 201 2.92 -3.37 -13.64
CA HIS A 201 1.48 -3.64 -13.76
C HIS A 201 1.19 -4.73 -14.82
N LYS A 202 1.79 -4.62 -16.00
CA LYS A 202 1.63 -5.62 -17.08
C LYS A 202 2.19 -6.99 -16.70
N THR A 203 3.33 -7.05 -16.01
CA THR A 203 3.91 -8.30 -15.51
C THR A 203 2.98 -8.98 -14.50
N VAL A 204 2.54 -8.26 -13.47
CA VAL A 204 1.63 -8.80 -12.45
C VAL A 204 0.31 -9.25 -13.08
N LYS A 205 -0.24 -8.49 -14.03
CA LYS A 205 -1.46 -8.86 -14.75
C LYS A 205 -1.29 -10.18 -15.49
N LYS A 206 -0.18 -10.35 -16.20
CA LYS A 206 0.13 -11.59 -16.92
C LYS A 206 0.23 -12.79 -15.95
N LEU A 207 0.96 -12.64 -14.85
CA LEU A 207 1.08 -13.68 -13.82
C LEU A 207 -0.29 -14.04 -13.21
N TYR A 208 -1.12 -13.04 -12.92
CA TYR A 208 -2.47 -13.24 -12.43
C TYR A 208 -3.32 -14.07 -13.40
N GLU A 209 -3.29 -13.75 -14.70
CA GLU A 209 -4.02 -14.49 -15.73
C GLU A 209 -3.52 -15.94 -15.86
N GLU A 210 -2.21 -16.16 -15.81
CA GLU A 210 -1.61 -17.50 -15.87
C GLU A 210 -2.01 -18.38 -14.66
N ILE A 211 -2.01 -17.81 -13.46
CA ILE A 211 -2.25 -18.55 -12.21
C ILE A 211 -3.75 -18.73 -11.93
N PHE A 212 -4.56 -17.68 -12.09
CA PHE A 212 -5.96 -17.67 -11.64
C PHE A 212 -6.98 -17.81 -12.77
N SER A 213 -6.61 -17.56 -14.03
CA SER A 213 -7.52 -17.67 -15.19
C SER A 213 -7.23 -18.90 -16.07
N GLY A 214 -6.04 -19.50 -15.93
CA GLY A 214 -5.58 -20.66 -16.71
C GLY A 214 -6.26 -22.02 -16.42
N GLY A 215 -7.09 -22.12 -15.37
CA GLY A 215 -7.78 -23.36 -14.98
C GLY A 215 -8.94 -23.82 -15.88
N SER A 216 -9.25 -23.09 -16.96
CA SER A 216 -10.38 -23.38 -17.86
C SER A 216 -10.01 -24.17 -19.13
N LYS A 217 -8.83 -24.78 -19.19
CA LYS A 217 -8.44 -25.72 -20.27
C LYS A 217 -8.03 -27.09 -19.73
N SER A 218 -9.00 -27.86 -19.22
CA SER A 218 -8.88 -29.32 -19.15
C SER A 218 -10.26 -29.99 -19.16
N SER A 219 -10.86 -30.09 -20.35
CA SER A 219 -11.80 -31.16 -20.71
C SER A 219 -12.12 -31.05 -22.21
N GLY A 220 -11.53 -31.95 -22.99
CA GLY A 220 -11.71 -32.10 -24.44
C GLY A 220 -10.72 -33.12 -24.98
#